data_AF-A0A1G8XNE4-F1
#
_entry.id   AF-A0A1G8XNE4-F1
#
_cell.length_a   1.000
_cell.length_b   1.000
_cell.length_c   1.000
_cell.angle_alpha   90.00
_cell.angle_beta   90.00
_cell.angle_gamma   90.00
#
_symmetry.space_group_name_H-M   'P 1'
#
loop_
_entity.id
_entity.type
_entity.pdbx_description
1 polymer ?
#
loop_
_entity_poly.entity_id
_entity_poly.type
_entity_poly.pdbx_seq_one_letter_code
_entity_poly.pdbx_strand_id
1 'polypeptide(L)'
;MWHTQLIGQNENARRYRIQADLRPLTFAEVLNHWETSEAFRAYYLELLADAPFEAFYWEHPGLLTRYLGKPYEFVLLRSASLATRPADAEAFAEFFDTSALVVDFENLGKNARLIAPTPRTDADHYKFLASFVRHAPKAQQHALFQRIGHRVNAAVNASHTLWLNTAGMGVIWLHVRLDSRPKYYKTQVYKRPDFLEKVRLVF
;
A
#
# COMPACT_ATOMS: atom_id res chain seq x y z
N MET A 1 -20.20 5.71 -7.61
CA MET A 1 -19.81 4.29 -7.40
C MET A 1 -18.41 4.08 -7.97
N TRP A 2 -17.51 3.39 -7.26
CA TRP A 2 -16.13 3.20 -7.71
C TRP A 2 -15.98 1.95 -8.57
N HIS A 3 -15.13 2.02 -9.58
CA HIS A 3 -14.85 0.91 -10.49
C HIS A 3 -13.35 0.74 -10.68
N THR A 4 -12.88 -0.50 -10.74
CA THR A 4 -11.46 -0.80 -10.96
C THR A 4 -11.24 -1.00 -12.45
N GLN A 5 -10.20 -0.36 -12.98
CA GLN A 5 -9.74 -0.58 -14.35
C GLN A 5 -8.38 -1.30 -14.31
N LEU A 6 -8.28 -2.47 -14.96
CA LEU A 6 -7.01 -3.13 -15.17
C LEU A 6 -6.31 -2.51 -16.40
N ILE A 7 -5.20 -1.81 -16.17
CA ILE A 7 -4.47 -1.04 -17.20
C ILE A 7 -3.18 -1.72 -17.67
N GLY A 8 -2.97 -2.96 -17.27
CA GLY A 8 -1.84 -3.79 -17.66
C GLY A 8 -1.79 -5.05 -16.81
N GLN A 9 -1.48 -6.18 -17.43
CA GLN A 9 -1.29 -7.44 -16.72
C GLN A 9 -0.29 -8.34 -17.45
N ASN A 10 0.37 -9.19 -16.68
CA ASN A 10 1.07 -10.38 -17.13
C ASN A 10 0.95 -11.46 -16.02
N GLU A 11 1.63 -12.58 -16.19
CA GLU A 11 1.63 -13.69 -15.22
C GLU A 11 2.04 -13.32 -13.78
N ASN A 12 2.86 -12.28 -13.63
CA ASN A 12 3.49 -11.90 -12.35
C ASN A 12 3.05 -10.52 -11.86
N ALA A 13 2.25 -9.78 -12.62
CA ALA A 13 1.90 -8.41 -12.29
C ALA A 13 0.50 -8.04 -12.79
N ARG A 14 -0.21 -7.26 -11.98
CA ARG A 14 -1.45 -6.57 -12.38
C ARG A 14 -1.37 -5.10 -11.99
N ARG A 15 -1.66 -4.20 -12.93
CA ARG A 15 -1.60 -2.75 -12.74
C ARG A 15 -3.00 -2.16 -12.87
N TYR A 16 -3.37 -1.34 -11.91
CA TYR A 16 -4.76 -0.90 -11.72
C TYR A 16 -4.87 0.62 -11.68
N ARG A 17 -6.05 1.11 -12.10
CA ARG A 17 -6.58 2.44 -11.76
C ARG A 17 -7.94 2.28 -11.10
N ILE A 18 -8.38 3.33 -10.42
CA ILE A 18 -9.73 3.42 -9.87
C ILE A 18 -10.44 4.59 -10.54
N GLN A 19 -11.69 4.38 -10.91
CA GLN A 19 -12.55 5.37 -11.53
C GLN A 19 -13.78 5.67 -10.66
N ALA A 20 -14.26 6.90 -10.74
CA ALA A 20 -15.58 7.32 -10.28
C ALA A 20 -16.22 8.13 -11.40
N ASP A 21 -17.50 7.89 -11.70
CA ASP A 21 -18.26 8.63 -12.71
C ASP A 21 -17.52 8.72 -14.06
N LEU A 22 -16.99 7.56 -14.51
CA LEU A 22 -16.25 7.37 -15.76
C LEU A 22 -14.91 8.11 -15.89
N ARG A 23 -14.45 8.83 -14.86
CA ARG A 23 -13.10 9.42 -14.82
C ARG A 23 -12.17 8.69 -13.85
N PRO A 24 -10.85 8.65 -14.10
CA PRO A 24 -9.89 8.21 -13.11
C PRO A 24 -9.96 9.10 -11.86
N LEU A 25 -9.93 8.47 -10.69
CA LEU A 25 -9.61 9.17 -9.45
C LEU A 25 -8.15 9.59 -9.46
N THR A 26 -7.86 10.70 -8.80
CA THR A 26 -6.50 11.20 -8.57
C THR A 26 -5.88 10.56 -7.32
N PHE A 27 -4.55 10.69 -7.17
CA PHE A 27 -3.89 10.29 -5.92
C PHE A 27 -4.47 11.02 -4.71
N ALA A 28 -4.72 12.34 -4.81
CA ALA A 28 -5.32 13.13 -3.74
C ALA A 28 -6.66 12.55 -3.27
N GLU A 29 -7.54 12.21 -4.22
CA GLU A 29 -8.87 11.67 -3.92
C GLU A 29 -8.78 10.30 -3.25
N VAL A 30 -7.94 9.40 -3.76
CA VAL A 30 -7.78 8.06 -3.18
C VAL A 30 -7.18 8.13 -1.78
N LEU A 31 -6.17 8.96 -1.55
CA LEU A 31 -5.56 9.15 -0.24
C LEU A 31 -6.55 9.72 0.77
N ASN A 32 -7.32 10.74 0.37
CA ASN A 32 -8.39 11.30 1.19
C ASN A 32 -9.48 10.26 1.48
N HIS A 33 -9.88 9.45 0.50
CA HIS A 33 -10.87 8.41 0.71
C HIS A 33 -10.39 7.28 1.62
N TRP A 34 -9.12 6.87 1.54
CA TRP A 34 -8.57 5.95 2.52
C TRP A 34 -8.68 6.49 3.94
N GLU A 35 -8.38 7.77 4.15
CA GLU A 35 -8.44 8.40 5.48
C GLU A 35 -9.88 8.56 5.97
N THR A 36 -10.81 8.99 5.11
CA THR A 36 -12.12 9.51 5.53
C THR A 36 -13.32 8.62 5.20
N SER A 37 -13.23 7.76 4.19
CA SER A 37 -14.38 6.99 3.68
C SER A 37 -14.26 5.50 3.97
N GLU A 38 -15.08 5.01 4.90
CA GLU A 38 -15.16 3.58 5.19
C GLU A 38 -15.65 2.77 3.98
N ALA A 39 -16.64 3.28 3.26
CA ALA A 39 -17.17 2.65 2.05
C ALA A 39 -16.08 2.49 0.97
N PHE A 40 -15.22 3.50 0.78
CA PHE A 40 -14.11 3.37 -0.17
C PHE A 40 -13.07 2.36 0.31
N ARG A 41 -12.75 2.37 1.61
CA ARG A 41 -11.85 1.37 2.19
C ARG A 41 -12.39 -0.05 1.99
N ALA A 42 -13.69 -0.29 2.20
CA ALA A 42 -14.31 -1.59 1.99
C ALA A 42 -14.13 -2.06 0.54
N TYR A 43 -14.50 -1.21 -0.42
CA TYR A 43 -14.28 -1.45 -1.85
C TYR A 43 -12.82 -1.74 -2.20
N TYR A 44 -11.89 -0.94 -1.66
CA TYR A 44 -10.47 -1.08 -1.95
C TYR A 44 -9.88 -2.37 -1.36
N LEU A 45 -10.33 -2.76 -0.17
CA LEU A 45 -9.93 -3.99 0.50
C LEU A 45 -10.43 -5.23 -0.26
N GLU A 46 -11.67 -5.19 -0.77
CA GLU A 46 -12.23 -6.25 -1.63
C GLU A 46 -11.41 -6.40 -2.92
N LEU A 47 -11.10 -5.30 -3.59
CA LEU A 47 -10.21 -5.29 -4.76
C LEU A 47 -8.87 -6.00 -4.48
N LEU A 48 -8.27 -5.75 -3.32
CA LEU A 48 -7.01 -6.40 -2.95
C LEU A 48 -7.20 -7.89 -2.59
N ALA A 49 -8.29 -8.23 -1.90
CA ALA A 49 -8.59 -9.61 -1.52
C ALA A 49 -8.83 -10.50 -2.74
N ASP A 50 -9.50 -9.97 -3.76
CA ASP A 50 -9.84 -10.64 -5.02
C ASP A 50 -8.68 -10.76 -6.01
N ALA A 51 -7.52 -10.15 -5.71
CA ALA A 51 -6.34 -10.32 -6.54
C ALA A 51 -5.95 -11.82 -6.64
N PRO A 52 -5.57 -12.33 -7.82
CA PRO A 52 -5.39 -13.77 -8.05
C PRO A 52 -4.09 -14.34 -7.49
N PHE A 53 -3.28 -13.49 -6.83
CA PHE A 53 -1.98 -13.88 -6.33
C PHE A 53 -2.12 -14.29 -4.86
N GLU A 54 -1.62 -15.47 -4.52
CA GLU A 54 -1.56 -15.94 -3.13
C GLU A 54 -0.90 -14.90 -2.22
N ALA A 55 0.27 -14.41 -2.62
CA ALA A 55 0.96 -13.29 -1.99
C ALA A 55 1.44 -12.29 -3.05
N PHE A 56 1.44 -11.01 -2.70
CA PHE A 56 1.86 -9.94 -3.59
C PHE A 56 2.52 -8.77 -2.85
N TYR A 57 3.42 -8.08 -3.56
CA TYR A 57 3.83 -6.72 -3.22
C TYR A 57 2.81 -5.74 -3.77
N TRP A 58 2.61 -4.66 -3.04
CA TRP A 58 1.81 -3.51 -3.42
C TRP A 58 2.74 -2.31 -3.57
N GLU A 59 2.79 -1.70 -4.74
CA GLU A 59 3.68 -0.56 -5.05
C GLU A 59 2.93 0.55 -5.77
N HIS A 60 3.29 1.81 -5.44
CA HIS A 60 2.84 3.01 -6.15
C HIS A 60 3.99 3.75 -6.79
N PRO A 61 3.74 4.56 -7.84
CA PRO A 61 4.70 5.54 -8.31
C PRO A 61 5.23 6.45 -7.18
N GLY A 62 6.42 7.03 -7.39
CA GLY A 62 6.96 8.03 -6.47
C GLY A 62 6.06 9.27 -6.38
N LEU A 63 5.72 9.68 -5.16
CA LEU A 63 4.77 10.75 -4.89
C LEU A 63 5.46 12.05 -4.49
N LEU A 64 5.00 13.14 -5.10
CA LEU A 64 5.31 14.53 -4.75
C LEU A 64 4.00 15.31 -4.79
N THR A 65 3.94 16.46 -4.12
CA THR A 65 2.72 17.29 -4.09
C THR A 65 2.22 17.60 -5.51
N ARG A 66 3.14 17.91 -6.45
CA ARG A 66 2.81 18.16 -7.86
C ARG A 66 2.18 16.99 -8.61
N TYR A 67 2.29 15.77 -8.09
CA TYR A 67 1.73 14.56 -8.69
C TYR A 67 0.41 14.12 -8.05
N LEU A 68 -0.05 14.78 -6.98
CA LEU A 68 -1.29 14.39 -6.30
C LEU A 68 -2.54 14.51 -7.18
N GLY A 69 -2.54 15.44 -8.14
CA GLY A 69 -3.61 15.58 -9.13
C GLY A 69 -3.53 14.62 -10.32
N LYS A 70 -2.52 13.74 -10.38
CA LYS A 70 -2.40 12.74 -11.45
C LYS A 70 -3.34 11.55 -11.20
N PRO A 71 -3.76 10.83 -12.26
CA PRO A 71 -4.55 9.61 -12.11
C PRO A 71 -3.88 8.63 -11.16
N TYR A 72 -4.62 8.16 -10.17
CA TYR A 72 -4.19 7.15 -9.22
C TYR A 72 -3.92 5.84 -9.95
N GLU A 73 -2.75 5.27 -9.70
CA GLU A 73 -2.42 3.92 -10.13
C GLU A 73 -1.56 3.19 -9.11
N PHE A 74 -1.65 1.87 -9.13
CA PHE A 74 -0.80 0.98 -8.35
C PHE A 74 -0.58 -0.33 -9.09
N VAL A 75 0.40 -1.11 -8.64
CA VAL A 75 0.68 -2.45 -9.15
C VAL A 75 0.71 -3.46 -8.02
N LEU A 76 0.15 -4.64 -8.30
CA LEU A 76 0.31 -5.84 -7.52
C LEU A 76 1.32 -6.75 -8.23
N LEU A 77 2.37 -7.16 -7.53
CA LEU A 77 3.39 -8.05 -8.05
C LEU A 77 3.36 -9.37 -7.29
N ARG A 78 3.14 -10.48 -8.00
CA ARG A 78 3.14 -11.82 -7.42
C ARG A 78 4.46 -12.10 -6.68
N SER A 79 4.37 -12.76 -5.53
CA SER A 79 5.54 -13.18 -4.75
C SER A 79 5.37 -14.55 -4.14
N ALA A 80 5.87 -15.59 -4.80
CA ALA A 80 5.86 -16.95 -4.23
C ALA A 80 6.72 -17.05 -2.96
N SER A 81 7.81 -16.28 -2.86
CA SER A 81 8.71 -16.32 -1.70
C SER A 81 8.10 -15.72 -0.42
N LEU A 82 7.13 -14.80 -0.53
CA LEU A 82 6.41 -14.30 0.63
C LEU A 82 5.45 -15.34 1.20
N ALA A 83 4.83 -16.14 0.34
CA ALA A 83 3.86 -17.15 0.74
C ALA A 83 4.47 -18.24 1.65
N THR A 84 5.69 -18.67 1.34
CA THR A 84 6.33 -19.84 1.98
C THR A 84 7.06 -19.55 3.29
N ARG A 85 7.27 -18.28 3.66
CA ARG A 85 8.01 -17.93 4.89
C ARG A 85 7.07 -17.89 6.09
N PRO A 86 7.49 -18.29 7.29
CA PRO A 86 6.66 -18.18 8.49
C PRO A 86 6.47 -16.72 8.91
N ALA A 87 5.37 -16.41 9.58
CA ALA A 87 5.18 -15.12 10.24
C ALA A 87 6.24 -14.90 11.32
N ASP A 88 6.76 -13.69 11.41
CA ASP A 88 7.63 -13.25 12.49
C ASP A 88 6.81 -12.37 13.44
N ALA A 89 6.21 -12.99 14.46
CA ALA A 89 5.36 -12.29 15.44
C ALA A 89 6.15 -11.35 16.35
N GLU A 90 7.48 -11.52 16.45
CA GLU A 90 8.35 -10.69 17.29
C GLU A 90 8.95 -9.51 16.53
N ALA A 91 8.84 -9.50 15.20
CA ALA A 91 9.32 -8.49 14.26
C ALA A 91 9.29 -7.04 14.75
N PHE A 92 8.17 -6.65 15.36
CA PHE A 92 7.90 -5.29 15.83
C PHE A 92 7.35 -5.28 17.26
N ALA A 93 7.66 -6.30 18.05
CA ALA A 93 7.12 -6.46 19.40
C ALA A 93 7.35 -5.23 20.29
N GLU A 94 8.51 -4.57 20.17
CA GLU A 94 8.83 -3.34 20.92
C GLU A 94 7.90 -2.16 20.59
N PHE A 95 7.26 -2.17 19.42
CA PHE A 95 6.35 -1.12 18.97
C PHE A 95 4.87 -1.49 19.16
N PHE A 96 4.56 -2.77 19.42
CA PHE A 96 3.18 -3.21 19.54
C PHE A 96 2.54 -2.68 20.82
N ASP A 97 1.46 -1.93 20.60
CA ASP A 97 0.52 -1.51 21.65
C ASP A 97 -0.72 -2.39 21.54
N THR A 98 -1.03 -3.13 22.60
CA THR A 98 -2.17 -4.06 22.65
C THR A 98 -3.52 -3.35 22.56
N SER A 99 -3.58 -2.06 22.89
CA SER A 99 -4.78 -1.24 22.72
C SER A 99 -4.97 -0.77 21.27
N ALA A 100 -3.89 -0.67 20.50
CA ALA A 100 -3.90 -0.21 19.12
C ALA A 100 -4.20 -1.34 18.13
N LEU A 101 -4.90 -1.01 17.04
CA LEU A 101 -5.11 -1.93 15.91
C LEU A 101 -3.92 -1.93 14.93
N VAL A 102 -3.21 -0.81 14.86
CA VAL A 102 -2.14 -0.51 13.92
C VAL A 102 -1.14 0.42 14.60
N VAL A 103 0.14 0.14 14.43
CA VAL A 103 1.27 0.92 14.93
C VAL A 103 2.02 1.56 13.78
N ASP A 104 2.76 2.60 14.10
CA ASP A 104 3.29 3.54 13.13
C ASP A 104 4.50 4.28 13.69
N PHE A 105 5.67 3.89 13.21
CA PHE A 105 6.96 4.16 13.85
C PHE A 105 8.06 4.34 12.79
N GLU A 106 9.15 4.99 13.19
CA GLU A 106 10.36 5.06 12.36
C GLU A 106 11.11 3.73 12.44
N ASN A 107 11.70 3.28 11.32
CA ASN A 107 12.57 2.12 11.36
C ASN A 107 13.85 2.38 12.18
N LEU A 108 14.62 1.33 12.50
CA LEU A 108 15.87 1.43 13.29
C LEU A 108 16.84 2.51 12.77
N GLY A 109 16.97 2.63 11.44
CA GLY A 109 17.82 3.64 10.80
C GLY A 109 17.19 5.03 10.64
N LYS A 110 15.94 5.23 11.10
CA LYS A 110 15.13 6.45 11.02
C LYS A 110 15.12 7.10 9.63
N ASN A 111 15.12 6.26 8.60
CA ASN A 111 15.13 6.68 7.19
C ASN A 111 13.90 6.22 6.41
N ALA A 112 13.00 5.51 7.10
CA ALA A 112 11.72 5.07 6.59
C ALA A 112 10.72 4.99 7.75
N ARG A 113 9.49 5.41 7.47
CA ARG A 113 8.37 5.24 8.37
C ARG A 113 7.61 3.97 8.02
N LEU A 114 7.31 3.15 9.02
CA LEU A 114 6.64 1.86 8.89
C LEU A 114 5.26 1.94 9.54
N ILE A 115 4.26 1.36 8.87
CA ILE A 115 2.89 1.23 9.40
C ILE A 115 2.56 -0.26 9.38
N ALA A 116 2.30 -0.85 10.55
CA ALA A 116 2.09 -2.29 10.69
C ALA A 116 0.86 -2.59 11.57
N PRO A 117 0.03 -3.60 11.22
CA PRO A 117 -1.02 -4.07 12.11
C PRO A 117 -0.44 -4.74 13.36
N THR A 118 -1.16 -4.68 14.48
CA THR A 118 -0.81 -5.40 15.71
C THR A 118 -1.35 -6.84 15.69
N PRO A 119 -0.73 -7.77 16.44
CA PRO A 119 -1.22 -9.16 16.52
C PRO A 119 -2.56 -9.22 17.27
N ARG A 120 -3.64 -9.65 16.60
CA ARG A 120 -4.99 -9.80 17.20
C ARG A 120 -5.64 -11.15 16.91
N THR A 121 -5.07 -11.94 16.02
CA THR A 121 -5.50 -13.28 15.63
C THR A 121 -4.27 -14.07 15.19
N ASP A 122 -4.46 -15.16 14.45
CA ASP A 122 -3.39 -15.97 13.88
C ASP A 122 -2.30 -15.10 13.22
N ALA A 123 -1.05 -15.35 13.58
CA ALA A 123 0.12 -14.65 13.05
C ALA A 123 0.21 -14.76 11.52
N ASP A 124 -0.27 -15.87 10.94
CA ASP A 124 -0.23 -16.09 9.50
C ASP A 124 -1.11 -15.08 8.72
N HIS A 125 -2.12 -14.50 9.36
CA HIS A 125 -2.94 -13.43 8.78
C HIS A 125 -2.14 -12.14 8.60
N TYR A 126 -0.99 -11.98 9.27
CA TYR A 126 -0.20 -10.76 9.24
C TYR A 126 1.07 -10.87 8.42
N LYS A 127 1.37 -11.99 7.75
CA LYS A 127 2.62 -12.20 6.99
C LYS A 127 2.85 -11.18 5.88
N PHE A 128 1.79 -10.87 5.14
CA PHE A 128 1.81 -10.00 3.96
C PHE A 128 0.40 -9.48 3.67
N LEU A 129 0.31 -8.47 2.80
CA LEU A 129 -0.92 -7.71 2.57
C LEU A 129 -2.08 -8.61 2.10
N ALA A 130 -1.81 -9.55 1.20
CA ALA A 130 -2.84 -10.45 0.66
C ALA A 130 -3.49 -11.33 1.75
N SER A 131 -2.70 -11.91 2.66
CA SER A 131 -3.22 -12.69 3.80
C SER A 131 -4.06 -11.80 4.72
N PHE A 132 -3.54 -10.60 5.01
CA PHE A 132 -4.19 -9.64 5.90
C PHE A 132 -5.56 -9.19 5.40
N VAL A 133 -5.68 -8.78 4.14
CA VAL A 133 -6.97 -8.30 3.60
C VAL A 133 -8.00 -9.42 3.45
N ARG A 134 -7.55 -10.69 3.34
CA ARG A 134 -8.43 -11.85 3.23
C ARG A 134 -8.88 -12.41 4.58
N HIS A 135 -8.05 -12.33 5.63
CA HIS A 135 -8.27 -13.09 6.85
C HIS A 135 -8.23 -12.28 8.15
N ALA A 136 -7.55 -11.13 8.20
CA ALA A 136 -7.48 -10.33 9.42
C ALA A 136 -8.84 -9.66 9.74
N PRO A 137 -9.12 -9.30 11.01
CA PRO A 137 -10.36 -8.62 11.39
C PRO A 137 -10.61 -7.35 10.56
N LYS A 138 -11.83 -7.15 10.07
CA LYS A 138 -12.20 -5.99 9.22
C LYS A 138 -11.83 -4.65 9.86
N ALA A 139 -12.05 -4.49 11.16
CA ALA A 139 -11.65 -3.29 11.88
C ALA A 139 -10.16 -2.96 11.74
N GLN A 140 -9.27 -3.96 11.79
CA GLN A 140 -7.84 -3.75 11.55
C GLN A 140 -7.54 -3.40 10.10
N GLN A 141 -8.23 -4.04 9.15
CA GLN A 141 -8.08 -3.74 7.73
C GLN A 141 -8.39 -2.26 7.43
N HIS A 142 -9.52 -1.76 7.95
CA HIS A 142 -9.90 -0.36 7.82
C HIS A 142 -8.93 0.58 8.54
N ALA A 143 -8.52 0.26 9.78
CA ALA A 143 -7.58 1.07 10.54
C ALA A 143 -6.23 1.21 9.83
N LEU A 144 -5.75 0.15 9.16
CA LEU A 144 -4.50 0.18 8.41
C LEU A 144 -4.59 1.17 7.25
N PHE A 145 -5.61 1.06 6.40
CA PHE A 145 -5.77 1.95 5.26
C PHE A 145 -6.06 3.39 5.66
N GLN A 146 -6.83 3.61 6.72
CA GLN A 146 -7.03 4.94 7.29
C GLN A 146 -5.69 5.55 7.73
N ARG A 147 -4.86 4.79 8.43
CA ARG A 147 -3.54 5.26 8.87
C ARG A 147 -2.60 5.54 7.70
N ILE A 148 -2.64 4.73 6.65
CA ILE A 148 -1.87 4.95 5.42
C ILE A 148 -2.28 6.27 4.77
N GLY A 149 -3.58 6.48 4.55
CA GLY A 149 -4.11 7.73 3.97
C GLY A 149 -3.61 8.95 4.74
N HIS A 150 -3.82 8.95 6.06
CA HIS A 150 -3.38 10.01 6.96
C HIS A 150 -1.87 10.29 6.85
N ARG A 151 -1.03 9.25 6.91
CA ARG A 151 0.43 9.42 6.88
C ARG A 151 0.98 9.85 5.55
N VAL A 152 0.43 9.35 4.45
CA VAL A 152 0.86 9.77 3.13
C VAL A 152 0.45 11.23 2.87
N ASN A 153 -0.76 11.63 3.26
CA ASN A 153 -1.20 13.03 3.19
C ASN A 153 -0.28 13.97 3.98
N ALA A 154 0.15 13.55 5.19
CA ALA A 154 1.06 14.35 6.01
C ALA A 154 2.52 14.36 5.51
N ALA A 155 2.97 13.33 4.80
CA ALA A 155 4.38 13.16 4.41
C ALA A 155 4.71 13.65 2.99
N VAL A 156 3.74 13.61 2.06
CA VAL A 156 3.95 14.11 0.70
C VAL A 156 4.31 15.60 0.73
N ASN A 157 5.37 15.94 0.00
CA ASN A 157 5.86 17.31 -0.08
C ASN A 157 6.39 17.63 -1.50
N ALA A 158 6.88 18.86 -1.69
CA ALA A 158 7.33 19.35 -2.98
C ALA A 158 8.75 18.93 -3.36
N SER A 159 9.59 18.58 -2.38
CA SER A 159 11.06 18.48 -2.54
C SER A 159 11.59 17.05 -2.55
N HIS A 160 10.97 16.15 -1.82
CA HIS A 160 11.45 14.77 -1.63
C HIS A 160 10.37 13.76 -2.01
N THR A 161 10.71 12.89 -2.96
CA THR A 161 9.81 11.85 -3.44
C THR A 161 9.52 10.85 -2.33
N LEU A 162 8.25 10.65 -2.02
CA LEU A 162 7.76 9.62 -1.11
C LEU A 162 7.50 8.32 -1.86
N TRP A 163 7.97 7.20 -1.32
CA TRP A 163 7.80 5.88 -1.91
C TRP A 163 6.93 5.00 -1.01
N LEU A 164 5.74 4.61 -1.50
CA LEU A 164 4.74 3.82 -0.79
C LEU A 164 4.72 2.37 -1.30
N ASN A 165 5.03 1.42 -0.42
CA ASN A 165 5.06 0.00 -0.80
C ASN A 165 4.90 -0.98 0.39
N THR A 166 4.76 -2.28 0.12
CA THR A 166 4.79 -3.36 1.14
C THR A 166 5.99 -4.29 1.02
N ALA A 167 7.04 -3.88 0.32
CA ALA A 167 8.19 -4.75 0.11
C ALA A 167 9.05 -4.86 1.37
N GLY A 168 9.14 -6.06 1.91
CA GLY A 168 10.00 -6.37 3.05
C GLY A 168 10.12 -7.88 3.18
N MET A 169 11.31 -8.41 2.90
CA MET A 169 11.59 -9.86 3.02
C MET A 169 12.50 -10.19 4.20
N GLY A 170 13.11 -9.18 4.83
CA GLY A 170 13.95 -9.38 6.01
C GLY A 170 13.15 -9.58 7.30
N VAL A 171 11.88 -9.17 7.30
CA VAL A 171 10.94 -9.27 8.42
C VAL A 171 9.59 -9.69 7.86
N ILE A 172 9.06 -10.84 8.28
CA ILE A 172 7.83 -11.43 7.73
C ILE A 172 6.65 -11.10 8.64
N TRP A 173 6.38 -9.81 8.72
CA TRP A 173 5.19 -9.22 9.29
C TRP A 173 4.80 -8.05 8.41
N LEU A 174 3.53 -7.89 8.07
CA LEU A 174 3.04 -6.86 7.17
C LEU A 174 3.47 -5.50 7.69
N HIS A 175 4.19 -4.76 6.86
CA HIS A 175 4.49 -3.37 7.11
C HIS A 175 4.41 -2.60 5.80
N VAL A 176 3.60 -1.55 5.81
CA VAL A 176 3.58 -0.55 4.76
C VAL A 176 4.73 0.41 5.01
N ARG A 177 5.49 0.68 3.95
CA ARG A 177 6.69 1.48 4.00
C ARG A 177 6.47 2.81 3.30
N LEU A 178 6.87 3.87 3.99
CA LEU A 178 6.99 5.22 3.48
C LEU A 178 8.50 5.53 3.47
N ASP A 179 9.15 5.24 2.35
CA ASP A 179 10.61 5.39 2.19
C ASP A 179 10.96 6.69 1.46
N SER A 180 12.15 7.23 1.72
CA SER A 180 12.74 8.36 0.96
C SER A 180 13.43 7.93 -0.34
N ARG A 181 13.63 6.62 -0.54
CA ARG A 181 14.27 6.03 -1.74
C ARG A 181 13.58 4.71 -2.11
N PRO A 182 13.50 4.33 -3.39
CA PRO A 182 12.83 3.11 -3.84
C PRO A 182 13.71 1.85 -3.70
N LYS A 183 14.36 1.67 -2.54
CA LYS A 183 15.34 0.58 -2.32
C LYS A 183 14.73 -0.82 -2.55
N TYR A 184 13.48 -1.01 -2.15
CA TYR A 184 12.81 -2.31 -2.17
C TYR A 184 11.87 -2.52 -3.37
N TYR A 185 11.72 -1.50 -4.21
CA TYR A 185 10.82 -1.54 -5.36
C TYR A 185 11.29 -2.53 -6.41
N LYS A 186 10.35 -3.30 -6.93
CA LYS A 186 10.54 -4.24 -8.04
C LYS A 186 10.09 -3.61 -9.37
N THR A 187 9.15 -2.67 -9.34
CA THR A 187 8.66 -2.00 -10.54
C THR A 187 9.63 -0.93 -11.04
N GLN A 188 10.48 -1.28 -12.01
CA GLN A 188 11.52 -0.37 -12.52
C GLN A 188 10.96 0.90 -13.16
N VAL A 189 9.78 0.81 -13.81
CA VAL A 189 9.18 1.96 -14.48
C VAL A 189 8.75 3.06 -13.48
N TYR A 190 8.33 2.68 -12.27
CA TYR A 190 7.96 3.63 -11.21
C TYR A 190 9.16 4.37 -10.63
N LYS A 191 10.38 3.86 -10.81
CA LYS A 191 11.62 4.51 -10.36
C LYS A 191 12.07 5.66 -11.26
N ARG A 192 11.48 5.81 -12.45
CA ARG A 192 11.86 6.86 -13.39
C ARG A 192 11.35 8.21 -12.88
N PRO A 193 12.20 9.25 -12.76
CA PRO A 193 11.80 10.55 -12.21
C PRO A 193 10.63 11.22 -12.96
N ASP A 194 10.52 10.94 -14.26
CA ASP A 194 9.55 11.52 -15.18
C ASP A 194 8.30 10.64 -15.40
N PHE A 195 8.16 9.54 -14.65
CA PHE A 195 7.08 8.58 -14.87
C PHE A 195 5.70 9.23 -14.84
N LEU A 196 5.36 9.92 -13.75
CA LEU A 196 4.07 10.62 -13.60
C LEU A 196 4.00 11.94 -14.40
N GLU A 197 5.12 12.48 -14.85
CA GLU A 197 5.14 13.66 -15.73
C GLU A 197 4.59 13.31 -17.11
N LYS A 198 4.95 12.13 -17.61
CA LYS A 198 4.49 11.60 -18.90
C LYS A 198 3.06 11.08 -18.88
N VAL A 199 2.49 10.81 -17.71
CA VAL A 199 1.07 10.49 -17.56
C VAL A 199 0.26 11.77 -17.77
N ARG A 200 -0.27 11.95 -18.99
CA ARG A 200 -1.18 13.05 -19.34
C ARG A 200 -2.59 12.73 -18.82
N LEU A 201 -3.28 13.77 -18.34
CA LEU A 201 -4.75 13.76 -18.26
C LEU A 201 -5.23 13.76 -19.71
N VAL A 202 -5.80 12.64 -20.15
CA VAL A 202 -6.61 12.66 -21.38
C VAL A 202 -7.95 13.23 -20.93
N PHE A 203 -8.18 14.50 -21.24
CA PHE A 203 -9.49 15.13 -21.11
C PHE A 203 -10.35 14.78 -22.32
#